data_AF-A0A2K2TLW4-F1
#
_entry.id   AF-A0A2K2TLW4-F1
#
_cell.length_a   1.000
_cell.length_b   1.000
_cell.length_c   1.000
_cell.angle_alpha   90.00
_cell.angle_beta   90.00
_cell.angle_gamma   90.00
#
_symmetry.space_group_name_H-M   'P 1'
#
loop_
_entity.id
_entity.type
_entity.pdbx_description
1 polymer ?
#
loop_
_entity_poly.entity_id
_entity_poly.type
_entity_poly.pdbx_seq_one_letter_code
_entity_poly.pdbx_strand_id
1 'polypeptide(L)'
;MSVENNLRLSMLKTALFHQLKNHKKSPERTARNIEEILQLFAKVDPDKQTGLPGHKELLDLLQTHSREDCLDLILHYFAEKDS
;
A
#
# COMPACT_ATOMS: atom_id res chain seq x y z
N MET A 1 -6.55 -2.53 -18.19
CA MET A 1 -5.25 -1.98 -17.71
C MET A 1 -4.41 -1.39 -18.85
N SER A 2 -4.11 -0.09 -18.79
CA SER A 2 -3.16 0.59 -19.69
C SER A 2 -1.71 0.34 -19.24
N VAL A 3 -0.73 0.58 -20.13
CA VAL A 3 0.72 0.52 -19.79
C VAL A 3 1.07 1.44 -18.62
N GLU A 4 0.41 2.60 -18.54
CA GLU A 4 0.58 3.56 -17.45
C GLU A 4 0.14 2.99 -16.09
N ASN A 5 -0.96 2.24 -16.04
CA ASN A 5 -1.43 1.59 -14.81
C ASN A 5 -0.44 0.51 -14.34
N ASN A 6 0.12 -0.28 -15.26
CA ASN A 6 1.12 -1.30 -14.94
C ASN A 6 2.43 -0.69 -14.41
N LEU A 7 2.86 0.44 -14.97
CA LEU A 7 4.04 1.18 -14.50
C LEU A 7 3.80 1.72 -13.08
N ARG A 8 2.65 2.36 -12.85
CA ARG A 8 2.27 2.89 -11.53
C ARG A 8 2.22 1.78 -10.47
N LEU A 9 1.63 0.63 -10.81
CA LEU A 9 1.56 -0.52 -9.89
C LEU A 9 2.95 -1.07 -9.57
N SER A 10 3.86 -1.11 -10.55
CA SER A 10 5.26 -1.51 -10.34
C SER A 10 6.02 -0.52 -9.43
N MET A 11 5.79 0.79 -9.59
CA MET A 11 6.36 1.82 -8.73
C MET A 11 5.82 1.71 -7.30
N LEU A 12 4.51 1.53 -7.13
CA LEU A 12 3.88 1.34 -5.83
C LEU A 12 4.44 0.10 -5.11
N LYS A 13 4.50 -1.05 -5.80
CA LYS A 13 5.07 -2.29 -5.25
C LYS A 13 6.51 -2.09 -4.77
N THR A 14 7.32 -1.38 -5.54
CA THR A 14 8.71 -1.07 -5.17
C THR A 14 8.77 -0.18 -3.92
N ALA A 15 7.96 0.88 -3.86
CA ALA A 15 7.91 1.77 -2.70
C ALA A 15 7.48 1.03 -1.42
N LEU A 16 6.44 0.20 -1.50
CA LEU A 16 5.95 -0.62 -0.39
C LEU A 16 7.02 -1.62 0.08
N PHE A 17 7.69 -2.31 -0.84
CA PHE A 17 8.75 -3.26 -0.48
C PHE A 17 9.87 -2.61 0.34
N HIS A 18 10.25 -1.38 -0.01
CA HIS A 18 11.23 -0.60 0.75
C HIS A 18 10.74 -0.25 2.17
N GLN A 19 9.48 0.18 2.32
CA GLN A 19 8.91 0.49 3.64
C GLN A 19 8.78 -0.76 4.52
N LEU A 20 8.42 -1.90 3.92
CA LEU A 20 8.17 -3.14 4.65
C LEU A 20 9.45 -3.89 5.05
N LYS A 21 10.63 -3.55 4.50
CA LYS A 21 11.91 -4.24 4.79
C LYS A 21 12.27 -4.30 6.27
N ASN A 22 11.87 -3.30 7.06
CA ASN A 22 12.16 -3.22 8.50
C ASN A 22 10.92 -2.83 9.34
N HIS A 23 9.72 -3.13 8.86
CA HIS A 23 8.48 -2.63 9.47
C HIS A 23 8.36 -2.94 10.98
N LYS A 24 8.84 -4.11 11.43
CA LYS A 24 8.81 -4.51 12.84
C LYS A 24 9.65 -3.63 13.78
N LYS A 25 10.61 -2.85 13.27
CA LYS A 25 11.43 -1.95 14.09
C LYS A 25 10.70 -0.66 14.46
N SER A 26 9.75 -0.22 13.64
CA SER A 26 9.02 1.04 13.85
C SER A 26 7.67 0.98 13.11
N PRO A 27 6.74 0.12 13.56
CA PRO A 27 5.52 -0.16 12.83
C PRO A 27 4.62 1.07 12.66
N GLU A 28 4.59 1.99 13.63
CA GLU A 28 3.83 3.25 13.56
C GLU A 28 4.39 4.17 12.45
N ARG A 29 5.72 4.28 12.37
CA ARG A 29 6.38 5.06 11.33
C ARG A 29 6.15 4.43 9.97
N THR A 30 6.24 3.11 9.87
CA THR A 30 5.98 2.39 8.62
C THR A 30 4.53 2.54 8.17
N ALA A 31 3.55 2.43 9.09
CA ALA A 31 2.14 2.64 8.78
C ALA A 31 1.89 4.05 8.23
N ARG A 32 2.45 5.08 8.87
CA ARG A 32 2.35 6.47 8.38
C ARG A 32 2.96 6.65 6.99
N ASN A 33 4.15 6.10 6.76
CA ASN A 33 4.81 6.21 5.45
C ASN A 33 4.00 5.51 4.34
N ILE A 34 3.42 4.35 4.65
CA ILE A 34 2.57 3.61 3.70
C ILE A 34 1.30 4.39 3.41
N GLU A 35 0.64 4.94 4.42
CA GLU A 35 -0.54 5.79 4.27
C GLU A 35 -0.27 7.00 3.36
N GLU A 36 0.85 7.69 3.58
CA GLU A 36 1.27 8.82 2.73
C GLU A 36 1.51 8.40 1.27
N ILE A 37 2.14 7.23 1.04
CA ILE A 37 2.32 6.67 -0.31
C ILE A 37 0.95 6.39 -0.95
N LEU A 38 0.06 5.69 -0.25
CA LEU A 38 -1.26 5.33 -0.79
C LEU A 38 -2.07 6.58 -1.15
N GLN A 39 -2.05 7.60 -0.30
CA GLN A 39 -2.70 8.89 -0.57
C GLN A 39 -2.11 9.61 -1.79
N LEU A 40 -0.79 9.58 -1.98
CA LEU A 40 -0.14 10.16 -3.16
C LEU A 40 -0.59 9.47 -4.45
N PHE A 41 -0.65 8.13 -4.45
CA PHE A 41 -1.10 7.37 -5.62
C PHE A 41 -2.60 7.56 -5.89
N ALA A 42 -3.43 7.68 -4.85
CA ALA A 42 -4.86 7.90 -4.98
C ALA A 42 -5.24 9.33 -5.39
N LYS A 43 -4.38 10.33 -5.17
CA LYS A 43 -4.57 11.68 -5.74
C LYS A 43 -4.43 11.69 -7.26
N VAL A 44 -3.69 10.74 -7.82
CA VAL A 44 -3.45 10.61 -9.26
C VAL A 44 -4.55 9.77 -9.92
N ASP A 45 -5.31 9.01 -9.14
CA ASP A 45 -6.39 8.13 -9.60
C ASP A 45 -7.56 8.16 -8.57
N PRO A 46 -8.45 9.16 -8.66
CA PRO A 46 -9.48 9.42 -7.64
C PRO A 46 -10.51 8.29 -7.52
N ASP A 47 -10.72 7.48 -8.56
CA ASP A 47 -11.56 6.28 -8.50
C ASP A 47 -11.02 5.22 -7.53
N LYS A 48 -9.70 5.25 -7.25
CA LYS A 48 -9.01 4.36 -6.31
C LYS A 48 -8.95 4.88 -4.87
N GLN A 49 -9.56 6.03 -4.59
CA GLN A 49 -9.54 6.65 -3.27
C GLN A 49 -10.50 5.96 -2.27
N THR A 50 -11.47 5.20 -2.77
CA THR A 50 -12.42 4.44 -1.94
C THR A 50 -11.87 3.05 -1.62
N GLY A 51 -11.62 2.76 -0.33
CA GLY A 51 -11.19 1.44 0.13
C GLY A 51 -9.72 1.30 0.53
N LEU A 52 -8.96 2.40 0.61
CA LEU A 52 -7.60 2.35 1.15
C LEU A 52 -7.62 2.09 2.66
N PRO A 53 -6.75 1.22 3.18
CA PRO A 53 -6.65 0.98 4.60
C PRO A 53 -6.16 2.25 5.32
N GLY A 54 -6.83 2.62 6.40
CA GLY A 54 -6.42 3.73 7.25
C GLY A 54 -5.20 3.37 8.12
N HIS A 55 -4.59 4.39 8.74
CA HIS A 55 -3.43 4.19 9.64
C HIS A 55 -3.56 3.02 10.62
N LYS A 56 -4.73 2.86 11.26
CA LYS A 56 -4.95 1.80 12.26
C LYS A 56 -4.96 0.41 11.63
N GLU A 57 -5.58 0.25 10.47
CA GLU A 57 -5.60 -1.02 9.73
C GLU A 57 -4.21 -1.38 9.22
N LEU A 58 -3.48 -0.37 8.71
CA LEU A 58 -2.08 -0.53 8.32
C LEU A 58 -1.21 -0.98 9.51
N LEU A 59 -1.38 -0.37 10.68
CA LEU A 59 -0.63 -0.74 11.87
C LEU A 59 -0.92 -2.19 12.30
N ASP A 60 -2.20 -2.58 12.30
CA ASP A 60 -2.62 -3.94 12.63
C ASP A 60 -2.02 -4.97 11.65
N LEU A 61 -2.09 -4.71 10.33
CA LEU A 61 -1.46 -5.53 9.30
C LEU A 61 0.03 -5.72 9.55
N LEU A 62 0.78 -4.64 9.79
CA LEU A 62 2.22 -4.67 10.00
C LEU A 62 2.61 -5.46 11.28
N GLN A 63 1.72 -5.54 12.26
CA GLN A 63 1.99 -6.25 13.51
C GLN A 63 1.61 -7.74 13.44
N THR A 64 0.62 -8.08 12.62
CA THR A 64 0.00 -9.42 12.59
C THR A 64 0.48 -10.28 11.43
N HIS A 65 0.94 -9.68 10.33
CA HIS A 65 1.25 -10.39 9.10
C HIS A 65 2.75 -10.44 8.79
N SER A 66 3.13 -11.33 7.86
CA SER A 66 4.48 -11.32 7.29
C SER A 66 4.66 -10.12 6.34
N ARG A 67 5.90 -9.88 5.91
CA ARG A 67 6.20 -8.80 4.97
C ARG A 67 5.50 -9.03 3.64
N GLU A 68 5.54 -10.25 3.15
CA GLU A 68 4.95 -10.68 1.88
C GLU A 68 3.42 -10.53 1.94
N ASP A 69 2.80 -11.00 3.02
CA ASP A 69 1.35 -10.87 3.23
C ASP A 69 0.92 -9.40 3.32
N CYS A 70 1.68 -8.55 4.03
CA CYS A 70 1.42 -7.11 4.06
C CYS A 70 1.44 -6.50 2.66
N LEU A 71 2.41 -6.89 1.84
CA LEU A 71 2.54 -6.38 0.48
C LEU A 71 1.35 -6.80 -0.39
N ASP A 72 0.97 -8.08 -0.35
CA ASP A 72 -0.14 -8.60 -1.14
C ASP A 72 -1.48 -8.00 -0.71
N LEU A 73 -1.74 -7.88 0.60
CA LEU A 73 -2.96 -7.26 1.13
C LEU A 73 -3.06 -5.78 0.75
N ILE A 74 -1.98 -5.00 0.90
CA ILE A 74 -1.96 -3.57 0.52
C ILE A 74 -2.16 -3.41 -1.00
N LEU A 75 -1.56 -4.28 -1.82
CA LEU A 75 -1.75 -4.24 -3.27
C LEU A 75 -3.18 -4.65 -3.66
N HIS A 76 -3.80 -5.57 -2.93
CA HIS A 76 -5.21 -5.97 -3.15
C HIS A 76 -6.15 -4.77 -2.99
N TYR A 77 -5.99 -3.99 -1.90
CA TYR A 77 -6.74 -2.75 -1.69
C TYR A 77 -6.58 -1.75 -2.86
N PHE A 78 -5.45 -1.80 -3.57
CA PHE A 78 -5.17 -0.91 -4.70
C PHE A 78 -5.61 -1.47 -6.08
N ALA A 79 -5.83 -2.79 -6.17
CA ALA A 79 -6.10 -3.51 -7.41
C ALA A 79 -7.58 -3.87 -7.61
N GLU A 80 -8.37 -4.03 -6.54
CA GLU A 80 -9.70 -4.66 -6.58
C GLU A 80 -10.86 -3.85 -7.23
N LYS A 81 -10.58 -2.80 -8.01
CA LYS A 81 -11.64 -2.05 -8.73
C LYS A 81 -11.49 -2.05 -10.26
N ASP A 82 -10.96 -3.13 -10.81
CA ASP A 82 -10.97 -3.40 -12.27
C ASP A 82 -11.97 -4.53 -12.64
N SER A 83 -12.94 -4.90 -11.77
CA SER A 83 -14.01 -5.86 -12.07
C SER A 83 -15.40 -5.27 -11.89
#